data_AF-A0A536L1V6-F1
#
_entry.id   AF-A0A536L1V6-F1
#
_cell.length_a   1.000
_cell.length_b   1.000
_cell.length_c   1.000
_cell.angle_alpha   90.00
_cell.angle_beta   90.00
_cell.angle_gamma   90.00
#
_symmetry.space_group_name_H-M   'P 1'
#
loop_
_entity.id
_entity.type
_entity.pdbx_description
1 polymer ?
#
loop_
_entity_poly.entity_id
_entity_poly.type
_entity_poly.pdbx_seq_one_letter_code
_entity_poly.pdbx_strand_id
1 'polypeptide(L)'
;SKTLAFEVVEQLGWRAPDHLVVPVAAGSLLAKTAKAFQELVGVGLLDRASTRIHAAQAEGCAPVSTAIQHGRDQVTPVRPNSIAKSLAIGNPADGRYAARAVRASGGWGTACREGAVQEGMALLAQTEGILSEPAGGVVIAGLAELVASGRIQREETVVICITGSGLKTTELFEVRDGHRLQLAKARAADFEQALAAAEKAPAVVA
;
A
#
# COMPACT_ATOMS: atom_id res chain seq x y z
N SER A 1 -7.51 6.31 11.39
CA SER A 1 -8.35 6.19 12.62
C SER A 1 -8.06 4.86 13.28
N LYS A 2 -8.34 4.68 14.58
CA LYS A 2 -8.34 3.34 15.20
C LYS A 2 -9.54 2.49 14.76
N THR A 3 -10.64 3.15 14.38
CA THR A 3 -11.88 2.49 13.91
C THR A 3 -11.66 1.61 12.69
N LEU A 4 -10.66 1.90 11.85
CA LEU A 4 -10.31 1.08 10.70
C LEU A 4 -10.04 -0.38 11.09
N ALA A 5 -9.39 -0.65 12.21
CA ALA A 5 -9.17 -2.03 12.64
C ALA A 5 -10.44 -2.68 13.20
N PHE A 6 -11.38 -1.88 13.75
CA PHE A 6 -12.69 -2.39 14.15
C PHE A 6 -13.51 -2.81 12.92
N GLU A 7 -13.56 -1.94 11.91
CA GLU A 7 -14.23 -2.19 10.63
C GLU A 7 -13.63 -3.41 9.92
N VAL A 8 -12.29 -3.54 9.89
CA VAL A 8 -11.62 -4.73 9.34
C VAL A 8 -12.08 -6.01 10.02
N VAL A 9 -12.12 -6.03 11.36
CA VAL A 9 -12.52 -7.22 12.12
C VAL A 9 -13.99 -7.53 11.91
N GLU A 10 -14.86 -6.51 11.93
CA GLU A 10 -16.29 -6.65 11.64
C GLU A 10 -16.53 -7.23 10.24
N GLN A 11 -15.89 -6.66 9.21
CA GLN A 11 -16.04 -7.08 7.82
C GLN A 11 -15.46 -8.46 7.53
N LEU A 12 -14.51 -8.94 8.35
CA LEU A 12 -13.99 -10.30 8.32
C LEU A 12 -14.82 -11.29 9.17
N GLY A 13 -16.01 -10.89 9.62
CA GLY A 13 -16.91 -11.74 10.40
C GLY A 13 -16.43 -11.93 11.84
N TRP A 14 -16.00 -10.84 12.48
CA TRP A 14 -15.44 -10.82 13.84
C TRP A 14 -14.17 -11.66 13.98
N ARG A 15 -13.32 -11.63 12.94
CA ARG A 15 -12.01 -12.30 12.91
C ARG A 15 -10.92 -11.29 12.63
N ALA A 16 -9.79 -11.45 13.32
CA ALA A 16 -8.57 -10.71 13.00
C ALA A 16 -7.93 -11.28 11.71
N PRO A 17 -7.39 -10.44 10.82
CA PRO A 17 -6.54 -10.92 9.74
C PRO A 17 -5.20 -11.42 10.29
N ASP A 18 -4.51 -12.27 9.54
CA ASP A 18 -3.15 -12.70 9.88
C ASP A 18 -2.17 -11.53 9.71
N HIS A 19 -2.39 -10.69 8.71
CA HIS A 19 -1.54 -9.54 8.38
C HIS A 19 -2.32 -8.26 8.11
N LEU A 20 -1.75 -7.13 8.53
CA LEU A 20 -2.18 -5.80 8.14
C LEU A 20 -1.00 -5.02 7.57
N VAL A 21 -1.06 -4.59 6.31
CA VAL A 21 -0.03 -3.77 5.66
C VAL A 21 -0.49 -2.32 5.60
N VAL A 22 0.24 -1.43 6.27
CA VAL A 22 -0.17 -0.03 6.47
C VAL A 22 0.86 0.91 5.86
N PRO A 23 0.46 1.87 4.99
CA PRO A 23 1.38 2.90 4.54
C PRO A 23 1.70 3.85 5.69
N VAL A 24 2.96 4.23 5.83
CA VAL A 24 3.42 5.04 6.97
C VAL A 24 3.93 6.41 6.54
N ALA A 25 3.18 7.44 6.94
CA ALA A 25 3.63 8.83 6.98
C ALA A 25 4.08 9.18 8.41
N ALA A 26 3.23 9.86 9.19
CA ALA A 26 3.51 10.23 10.58
C ALA A 26 3.55 9.05 11.56
N GLY A 27 3.05 7.86 11.20
CA GLY A 27 2.97 6.67 12.06
C GLY A 27 1.64 6.48 12.81
N SER A 28 0.78 7.50 12.84
CA SER A 28 -0.42 7.52 13.67
C SER A 28 -1.46 6.45 13.30
N LEU A 29 -1.68 6.18 12.01
CA LEU A 29 -2.62 5.16 11.55
C LEU A 29 -2.18 3.76 12.01
N LEU A 30 -0.89 3.44 11.84
CA LEU A 30 -0.32 2.15 12.24
C LEU A 30 -0.40 1.98 13.76
N ALA A 31 0.06 2.96 14.54
CA ALA A 31 0.01 2.87 16.00
C ALA A 31 -1.43 2.71 16.53
N LYS A 32 -2.40 3.41 15.92
CA LYS A 32 -3.82 3.37 16.32
C LYS A 32 -4.50 2.07 15.94
N THR A 33 -4.19 1.49 14.78
CA THR A 33 -4.73 0.18 14.37
C THR A 33 -4.19 -0.95 15.26
N ALA A 34 -2.89 -0.91 15.60
CA ALA A 34 -2.32 -1.82 16.58
C ALA A 34 -3.01 -1.74 17.95
N LYS A 35 -3.28 -0.52 18.43
CA LYS A 35 -4.04 -0.32 19.67
C LYS A 35 -5.45 -0.90 19.58
N ALA A 36 -6.15 -0.71 18.45
CA ALA A 36 -7.51 -1.20 18.29
C ALA A 36 -7.62 -2.73 18.37
N PHE A 37 -6.68 -3.50 17.83
CA PHE A 37 -6.70 -4.96 18.02
C PHE A 37 -6.60 -5.35 19.50
N GLN A 38 -5.79 -4.63 20.29
CA GLN A 38 -5.72 -4.86 21.74
C GLN A 38 -7.01 -4.45 22.46
N GLU A 39 -7.62 -3.33 22.05
CA GLU A 39 -8.90 -2.89 22.61
C GLU A 39 -10.03 -3.90 22.31
N LEU A 40 -10.07 -4.50 21.12
CA LEU A 40 -11.03 -5.54 20.76
C LEU A 40 -10.88 -6.80 21.64
N VAL A 41 -9.65 -7.17 22.00
CA VAL A 41 -9.41 -8.24 22.98
C VAL A 41 -9.92 -7.84 24.36
N GLY A 42 -9.63 -6.61 24.79
CA GLY A 42 -10.05 -6.10 26.09
C GLY A 42 -11.57 -6.08 26.29
N VAL A 43 -12.36 -6.01 25.21
CA VAL A 43 -13.83 -6.09 25.24
C VAL A 43 -14.39 -7.47 24.86
N GLY A 44 -13.54 -8.47 24.63
CA GLY A 44 -13.96 -9.84 24.33
C GLY A 44 -14.49 -10.06 22.91
N LEU A 45 -14.22 -9.15 21.97
CA LEU A 45 -14.58 -9.30 20.55
C LEU A 45 -13.50 -10.06 19.75
N LEU A 46 -12.31 -10.22 20.32
CA LEU A 46 -11.25 -11.09 19.82
C LEU A 46 -10.63 -11.86 20.99
N ASP A 47 -10.24 -13.11 20.78
CA ASP A 47 -9.55 -13.90 21.82
C ASP A 47 -8.12 -13.39 22.08
N ARG A 48 -7.45 -12.93 21.02
CA ARG A 48 -6.08 -12.41 21.06
C ARG A 48 -5.80 -11.45 19.91
N ALA A 49 -4.86 -10.55 20.11
CA ALA A 49 -4.35 -9.67 19.07
C ALA A 49 -3.21 -10.38 18.32
N SER A 50 -3.57 -11.26 17.38
CA SER A 50 -2.63 -12.09 16.61
C SER A 50 -2.14 -11.47 15.30
N THR A 51 -2.74 -10.37 14.85
CA THR A 51 -2.40 -9.71 13.59
C THR A 51 -0.93 -9.23 13.58
N ARG A 52 -0.15 -9.68 12.61
CA ARG A 52 1.18 -9.11 12.31
C ARG A 52 0.99 -7.82 11.51
N ILE A 53 1.50 -6.70 12.02
CA ILE A 53 1.29 -5.38 11.45
C ILE A 53 2.56 -4.93 10.76
N HIS A 54 2.47 -4.62 9.47
CA HIS A 54 3.59 -4.25 8.63
C HIS A 54 3.53 -2.76 8.26
N ALA A 55 4.68 -2.10 8.33
CA ALA A 55 4.84 -0.73 7.83
C ALA A 55 5.34 -0.78 6.38
N ALA A 56 4.72 0.00 5.50
CA ALA A 56 5.24 0.24 4.16
C ALA A 56 5.58 1.71 3.97
N GLN A 57 6.80 1.99 3.53
CA GLN A 57 7.26 3.32 3.13
C GLN A 57 7.95 3.24 1.77
N ALA A 58 7.98 4.34 1.03
CA ALA A 58 8.83 4.47 -0.15
C ALA A 58 10.29 4.74 0.28
N GLU A 59 11.26 4.19 -0.43
CA GLU A 59 12.69 4.26 -0.10
C GLU A 59 13.17 5.71 0.04
N GLY A 60 12.62 6.65 -0.75
CA GLY A 60 12.93 8.06 -0.69
C GLY A 60 12.48 8.76 0.60
N CYS A 61 11.66 8.11 1.44
CA CYS A 61 11.26 8.59 2.75
C CYS A 61 10.83 7.44 3.68
N ALA A 62 11.78 6.57 4.06
CA ALA A 62 11.52 5.35 4.85
C ALA A 62 12.05 5.34 6.31
N PRO A 63 12.03 6.45 7.08
CA PRO A 63 12.73 6.50 8.37
C PRO A 63 12.14 5.56 9.44
N VAL A 64 10.84 5.24 9.38
CA VAL A 64 10.18 4.28 10.30
C VAL A 64 10.54 2.85 9.91
N SER A 65 10.45 2.52 8.61
CA SER A 65 10.83 1.19 8.12
C SER A 65 12.29 0.87 8.42
N THR A 66 13.21 1.83 8.21
CA THR A 66 14.63 1.68 8.58
C THR A 66 14.82 1.42 10.07
N ALA A 67 14.09 2.12 10.94
CA ALA A 67 14.16 1.87 12.38
C ALA A 67 13.72 0.43 12.73
N ILE A 68 12.61 -0.04 12.14
CA ILE A 68 12.09 -1.40 12.33
C ILE A 68 13.11 -2.44 11.87
N GLN A 69 13.69 -2.28 10.68
CA GLN A 69 14.68 -3.20 10.10
C GLN A 69 15.94 -3.32 10.96
N HIS A 70 16.33 -2.23 11.64
CA HIS A 70 17.43 -2.22 12.60
C HIS A 70 17.04 -2.66 14.02
N GLY A 71 15.79 -3.08 14.24
CA GLY A 71 15.29 -3.50 15.55
C GLY A 71 15.18 -2.36 16.57
N ARG A 72 15.00 -1.11 16.11
CA ARG A 72 14.95 0.10 16.94
C ARG A 72 13.56 0.74 16.91
N ASP A 73 13.20 1.36 18.02
CA ASP A 73 12.02 2.24 18.10
C ASP A 73 12.37 3.69 17.74
N GLN A 74 13.64 4.08 17.91
CA GLN A 74 14.10 5.44 17.63
C GLN A 74 14.19 5.66 16.13
N VAL A 75 13.40 6.62 15.64
CA VAL A 75 13.41 7.03 14.24
C VAL A 75 14.42 8.16 14.05
N THR A 76 15.30 8.01 13.06
CA THR A 76 16.22 9.07 12.62
C THR A 76 15.57 9.87 11.51
N PRO A 77 15.47 11.21 11.62
CA PRO A 77 14.90 12.02 10.57
C PRO A 77 15.65 11.94 9.25
N VAL A 78 14.93 12.02 8.14
CA VAL A 78 15.50 12.06 6.78
C VAL A 78 14.92 13.22 5.99
N ARG A 79 15.59 13.61 4.89
CA ARG A 79 15.02 14.55 3.91
C ARG A 79 14.20 13.75 2.89
N PRO A 80 12.87 13.96 2.78
CA PRO A 80 12.05 13.20 1.85
C PRO A 80 12.40 13.48 0.39
N ASN A 81 12.45 12.42 -0.42
CA ASN A 81 12.55 12.48 -1.87
C ASN A 81 11.76 11.33 -2.51
N SER A 82 10.43 11.46 -2.53
CA SER A 82 9.55 10.41 -3.05
C SER A 82 8.44 10.98 -3.93
N ILE A 83 7.93 10.14 -4.84
CA ILE A 83 6.68 10.42 -5.58
C ILE A 83 5.45 10.29 -4.67
N ALA A 84 5.55 9.53 -3.58
CA ALA A 84 4.47 9.36 -2.61
C ALA A 84 4.38 10.55 -1.63
N LYS A 85 3.95 11.71 -2.16
CA LYS A 85 3.93 12.98 -1.41
C LYS A 85 3.12 12.92 -0.12
N SER A 86 2.01 12.18 -0.08
CA SER A 86 1.19 12.01 1.13
C SER A 86 1.91 11.25 2.25
N LEU A 87 2.96 10.48 1.91
CA LEU A 87 3.78 9.71 2.85
C LEU A 87 5.13 10.36 3.17
N ALA A 88 5.49 11.45 2.48
CA ALA A 88 6.80 12.10 2.53
C ALA A 88 7.05 12.90 3.82
N ILE A 89 6.90 12.27 4.99
CA ILE A 89 7.17 12.83 6.31
C ILE A 89 8.50 12.28 6.83
N GLY A 90 9.54 13.09 6.70
CA GLY A 90 10.91 12.72 7.06
C GLY A 90 11.19 12.68 8.57
N ASN A 91 10.38 13.39 9.38
CA ASN A 91 10.43 13.35 10.84
C ASN A 91 9.04 13.00 11.41
N PRO A 92 8.70 11.70 11.47
CA PRO A 92 7.35 11.25 11.81
C PRO A 92 7.06 11.38 13.30
N ALA A 93 6.07 12.21 13.66
CA ALA A 93 5.70 12.50 15.05
C ALA A 93 5.36 11.24 15.88
N ASP A 94 4.65 10.28 15.28
CA ASP A 94 4.28 9.00 15.91
C ASP A 94 5.16 7.83 15.45
N GLY A 95 6.27 8.11 14.75
CA GLY A 95 7.12 7.07 14.14
C GLY A 95 7.65 6.07 15.16
N ARG A 96 8.01 6.53 16.36
CA ARG A 96 8.48 5.65 17.45
C ARG A 96 7.41 4.66 17.91
N TYR A 97 6.15 5.10 17.96
CA TYR A 97 5.05 4.26 18.38
C TYR A 97 4.68 3.25 17.29
N ALA A 98 4.76 3.68 16.02
CA ALA A 98 4.58 2.79 14.89
C ALA A 98 5.66 1.70 14.86
N ALA A 99 6.95 2.06 14.99
CA ALA A 99 8.05 1.09 15.01
C ALA A 99 7.90 0.07 16.15
N ARG A 100 7.55 0.55 17.35
CA ARG A 100 7.25 -0.33 18.50
C ARG A 100 6.09 -1.28 18.22
N ALA A 101 4.99 -0.77 17.66
CA ALA A 101 3.79 -1.56 17.37
C ALA A 101 4.07 -2.66 16.35
N VAL A 102 4.80 -2.35 15.27
CA VAL A 102 5.24 -3.34 14.28
C VAL A 102 6.04 -4.45 14.95
N ARG A 103 7.08 -4.08 15.72
CA ARG A 103 7.94 -5.05 16.41
C ARG A 103 7.16 -5.92 17.41
N ALA A 104 6.30 -5.32 18.22
CA ALA A 104 5.49 -6.04 19.21
C ALA A 104 4.50 -7.03 18.56
N SER A 105 4.00 -6.71 17.35
CA SER A 105 3.15 -7.61 16.59
C SER A 105 3.89 -8.72 15.86
N GLY A 106 5.23 -8.71 15.81
CA GLY A 106 6.03 -9.62 14.98
C GLY A 106 6.01 -9.28 13.48
N GLY A 107 5.56 -8.08 13.12
CA GLY A 107 5.54 -7.60 11.74
C GLY A 107 6.88 -7.06 11.25
N TRP A 108 6.87 -6.37 10.12
CA TRP A 108 8.07 -5.87 9.45
C TRP A 108 7.86 -4.50 8.79
N GLY A 109 8.97 -3.78 8.54
CA GLY A 109 8.96 -2.52 7.81
C GLY A 109 9.60 -2.69 6.43
N THR A 110 8.89 -2.34 5.36
CA THR A 110 9.39 -2.34 3.99
C THR A 110 9.76 -0.94 3.52
N ALA A 111 10.79 -0.84 2.69
CA ALA A 111 11.26 0.39 2.07
C ALA A 111 11.27 0.18 0.55
N CYS A 112 10.14 0.49 -0.09
CA CYS A 112 9.86 0.11 -1.47
C CYS A 112 10.59 1.03 -2.44
N ARG A 113 11.16 0.46 -3.51
CA ARG A 113 11.79 1.24 -4.58
C ARG A 113 10.82 2.27 -5.15
N GLU A 114 11.29 3.47 -5.49
CA GLU A 114 10.41 4.53 -6.03
C GLU A 114 9.71 4.08 -7.33
N GLY A 115 10.41 3.35 -8.22
CA GLY A 115 9.81 2.78 -9.43
C GLY A 115 8.71 1.75 -9.15
N ALA A 116 8.88 0.95 -8.09
CA ALA A 116 7.90 -0.07 -7.70
C ALA A 116 6.58 0.54 -7.20
N VAL A 117 6.57 1.82 -6.79
CA VAL A 117 5.35 2.50 -6.37
C VAL A 117 4.39 2.68 -7.54
N GLN A 118 4.87 3.12 -8.72
CA GLN A 118 4.02 3.25 -9.91
C GLN A 118 3.61 1.87 -10.44
N GLU A 119 4.51 0.90 -10.46
CA GLU A 119 4.20 -0.50 -10.82
C GLU A 119 3.08 -1.06 -9.92
N GLY A 120 3.15 -0.82 -8.61
CA GLY A 120 2.13 -1.25 -7.66
C GLY A 120 0.77 -0.56 -7.86
N MET A 121 0.76 0.74 -8.20
CA MET A 121 -0.47 1.45 -8.57
C MET A 121 -1.10 0.85 -9.83
N ALA A 122 -0.28 0.60 -10.86
CA ALA A 122 -0.73 0.04 -12.12
C ALA A 122 -1.28 -1.38 -11.93
N LEU A 123 -0.58 -2.23 -11.19
CA LEU A 123 -1.01 -3.59 -10.87
C LEU A 123 -2.40 -3.58 -10.22
N LEU A 124 -2.57 -2.79 -9.16
CA LEU A 124 -3.83 -2.72 -8.41
C LEU A 124 -5.00 -2.22 -9.29
N ALA A 125 -4.74 -1.25 -10.15
CA ALA A 125 -5.75 -0.73 -11.07
C ALA A 125 -6.11 -1.75 -12.18
N GLN A 126 -5.12 -2.46 -12.72
CA GLN A 126 -5.30 -3.39 -13.83
C GLN A 126 -5.94 -4.71 -13.42
N THR A 127 -5.66 -5.23 -12.22
CA THR A 127 -6.19 -6.53 -11.77
C THR A 127 -7.46 -6.41 -10.95
N GLU A 128 -7.58 -5.37 -10.11
CA GLU A 128 -8.71 -5.23 -9.18
C GLU A 128 -9.63 -4.04 -9.50
N GLY A 129 -9.29 -3.21 -10.49
CA GLY A 129 -10.05 -2.00 -10.80
C GLY A 129 -10.00 -0.92 -9.71
N ILE A 130 -9.01 -0.98 -8.80
CA ILE A 130 -8.88 -0.03 -7.69
C ILE A 130 -7.82 1.04 -8.05
N LEU A 131 -8.28 2.27 -8.24
CA LEU A 131 -7.41 3.41 -8.53
C LEU A 131 -6.97 4.12 -7.24
N SER A 132 -5.72 3.91 -6.83
CA SER A 132 -5.15 4.49 -5.60
C SER A 132 -4.17 5.64 -5.87
N GLU A 133 -4.01 6.56 -4.90
CA GLU A 133 -2.84 7.47 -4.89
C GLU A 133 -1.54 6.67 -4.66
N PRO A 134 -0.33 7.28 -4.75
CA PRO A 134 0.94 6.57 -4.55
C PRO A 134 1.08 5.77 -3.25
N ALA A 135 0.37 6.16 -2.19
CA ALA A 135 0.34 5.37 -0.96
C ALA A 135 -0.17 3.93 -1.16
N GLY A 136 -1.10 3.73 -2.10
CA GLY A 136 -1.57 2.41 -2.52
C GLY A 136 -0.46 1.61 -3.21
N GLY A 137 0.28 2.25 -4.12
CA GLY A 137 1.46 1.64 -4.74
C GLY A 137 2.52 1.19 -3.74
N VAL A 138 2.77 2.01 -2.72
CA VAL A 138 3.71 1.68 -1.63
C VAL A 138 3.29 0.42 -0.86
N VAL A 139 2.01 0.26 -0.50
CA VAL A 139 1.59 -0.97 0.20
C VAL A 139 1.57 -2.19 -0.70
N ILE A 140 1.27 -2.05 -2.00
CA ILE A 140 1.32 -3.16 -2.95
C ILE A 140 2.77 -3.62 -3.16
N ALA A 141 3.69 -2.69 -3.39
CA ALA A 141 5.12 -3.01 -3.50
C ALA A 141 5.65 -3.63 -2.19
N GLY A 142 5.23 -3.09 -1.04
CA GLY A 142 5.59 -3.63 0.27
C GLY A 142 5.04 -5.03 0.49
N LEU A 143 3.79 -5.30 0.09
CA LEU A 143 3.19 -6.63 0.14
C LEU A 143 3.99 -7.62 -0.72
N ALA A 144 4.37 -7.23 -1.93
CA ALA A 144 5.19 -8.07 -2.81
C ALA A 144 6.54 -8.44 -2.15
N GLU A 145 7.21 -7.49 -1.50
CA GLU A 145 8.44 -7.76 -0.73
C GLU A 145 8.21 -8.74 0.44
N LEU A 146 7.11 -8.56 1.18
CA LEU A 146 6.77 -9.41 2.33
C LEU A 146 6.48 -10.85 1.91
N VAL A 147 5.78 -11.04 0.79
CA VAL A 147 5.53 -12.36 0.21
C VAL A 147 6.83 -12.98 -0.33
N ALA A 148 7.61 -12.23 -1.10
CA ALA A 148 8.87 -12.71 -1.67
C ALA A 148 9.90 -13.11 -0.60
N SER A 149 9.89 -12.44 0.55
CA SER A 149 10.76 -12.76 1.70
C SER A 149 10.21 -13.86 2.62
N GLY A 150 9.06 -14.46 2.29
CA GLY A 150 8.44 -15.52 3.09
C GLY A 150 7.86 -15.04 4.44
N ARG A 151 7.69 -13.73 4.62
CA ARG A 151 7.06 -13.16 5.83
C ARG A 151 5.54 -13.28 5.83
N ILE A 152 4.96 -13.44 4.64
CA ILE A 152 3.56 -13.72 4.39
C ILE A 152 3.49 -14.99 3.55
N GLN A 153 2.76 -15.99 4.01
CA GLN A 153 2.50 -17.24 3.32
C GLN A 153 1.24 -17.12 2.45
N ARG A 154 1.10 -18.00 1.45
CA ARG A 154 0.09 -17.86 0.39
C ARG A 154 -1.35 -18.05 0.90
N GLU A 155 -1.51 -18.79 1.98
CA GLU A 155 -2.80 -19.14 2.58
C GLU A 155 -3.24 -18.17 3.70
N GLU A 156 -2.39 -17.20 4.06
CA GLU A 156 -2.65 -16.25 5.14
C GLU A 156 -3.56 -15.11 4.68
N THR A 157 -4.46 -14.68 5.56
CA THR A 157 -5.39 -13.57 5.29
C THR A 157 -4.68 -12.24 5.48
N VAL A 158 -4.55 -11.46 4.41
CA VAL A 158 -3.89 -10.16 4.41
C VAL A 158 -4.90 -9.05 4.15
N VAL A 159 -4.83 -7.99 4.95
CA VAL A 159 -5.52 -6.72 4.68
C VAL A 159 -4.48 -5.65 4.36
N ILE A 160 -4.69 -4.94 3.25
CA ILE A 160 -3.87 -3.78 2.86
C ILE A 160 -4.67 -2.49 3.01
N CYS A 161 -4.03 -1.44 3.53
CA CYS A 161 -4.68 -0.15 3.72
C CYS A 161 -4.49 0.75 2.48
N ILE A 162 -5.51 0.85 1.63
CA ILE A 162 -5.57 1.83 0.54
C ILE A 162 -6.12 3.14 1.09
N THR A 163 -5.25 4.08 1.44
CA THR A 163 -5.62 5.27 2.25
C THR A 163 -6.09 6.49 1.44
N GLY A 164 -6.00 6.44 0.12
CA GLY A 164 -6.37 7.58 -0.73
C GLY A 164 -6.73 7.16 -2.15
N SER A 165 -7.72 7.85 -2.71
CA SER A 165 -8.13 7.69 -4.11
C SER A 165 -7.08 8.26 -5.05
N GLY A 166 -6.85 7.58 -6.17
CA GLY A 166 -5.95 8.04 -7.23
C GLY A 166 -6.40 9.36 -7.87
N LEU A 167 -7.67 9.74 -7.75
CA LEU A 167 -8.17 11.04 -8.25
C LEU A 167 -7.43 12.26 -7.66
N LYS A 168 -6.66 12.08 -6.58
CA LYS A 168 -5.80 13.11 -6.00
C LYS A 168 -4.49 13.34 -6.75
N THR A 169 -4.08 12.40 -7.59
CA THR A 169 -2.76 12.36 -8.24
C THR A 169 -2.91 11.94 -9.70
N THR A 170 -3.84 12.58 -10.42
CA THR A 170 -4.15 12.22 -11.81
C THR A 170 -2.98 12.47 -12.76
N GLU A 171 -2.07 13.37 -12.40
CA GLU A 171 -0.83 13.64 -13.11
C GLU A 171 0.14 12.46 -13.15
N LEU A 172 -0.01 11.49 -12.24
CA LEU A 172 0.80 10.27 -12.25
C LEU A 172 0.19 9.17 -13.13
N PHE A 173 -1.06 9.35 -13.56
CA PHE A 173 -1.71 8.48 -14.52
C PHE A 173 -1.51 9.04 -15.92
N GLU A 174 -0.30 8.87 -16.42
CA GLU A 174 -0.08 9.01 -17.86
C GLU A 174 -0.59 7.74 -18.54
N VAL A 175 -1.26 7.90 -19.69
CA VAL A 175 -1.51 6.77 -20.59
C VAL A 175 -0.16 6.34 -21.16
N ARG A 176 0.56 5.52 -20.40
CA ARG A 176 1.73 4.79 -20.86
C ARG A 176 1.20 3.49 -21.43
N ASP A 177 1.48 3.28 -22.71
CA ASP A 177 1.17 2.04 -23.42
C ASP A 177 -0.31 1.67 -23.59
N GLY A 178 -1.23 2.63 -23.39
CA GLY A 178 -2.61 2.49 -23.85
C GLY A 178 -2.71 2.74 -25.36
N HIS A 179 -3.57 2.00 -26.06
CA HIS A 179 -3.87 2.31 -27.46
C HIS A 179 -4.72 3.59 -27.53
N ARG A 180 -4.06 4.73 -27.77
CA ARG A 180 -4.77 5.93 -28.21
C ARG A 180 -5.21 5.71 -29.65
N LEU A 181 -6.45 5.23 -29.81
CA LEU A 181 -7.04 5.04 -31.13
C LEU A 181 -7.23 6.41 -31.79
N GLN A 182 -6.43 6.69 -32.82
CA GLN A 182 -6.62 7.84 -33.68
C GLN A 182 -7.58 7.45 -34.79
N LEU A 183 -8.76 8.09 -34.80
CA LEU A 183 -9.76 7.87 -35.83
C LEU A 183 -9.56 8.87 -36.95
N ALA A 184 -9.52 8.41 -38.19
CA ALA A 184 -9.48 9.31 -39.34
C ALA A 184 -10.77 10.13 -39.46
N LYS A 185 -11.92 9.53 -39.11
CA LYS A 185 -13.23 10.18 -38.99
C LYS A 185 -14.00 9.64 -37.79
N ALA A 186 -14.95 10.41 -37.27
CA ALA A 186 -15.86 10.00 -36.21
C ALA A 186 -16.95 9.03 -36.73
N ARG A 187 -16.55 7.85 -37.17
CA ARG A 187 -17.44 6.78 -37.68
C ARG A 187 -17.08 5.44 -37.05
N ALA A 188 -18.07 4.55 -36.92
CA ALA A 188 -17.89 3.22 -36.37
C ALA A 188 -16.83 2.40 -37.16
N ALA A 189 -16.86 2.45 -38.49
CA ALA A 189 -15.90 1.72 -39.33
C ALA A 189 -14.44 2.17 -39.10
N ASP A 190 -14.21 3.48 -38.92
CA ASP A 190 -12.89 4.02 -38.61
C ASP A 190 -12.41 3.56 -37.20
N PHE A 191 -13.33 3.43 -36.24
CA PHE A 191 -13.04 2.87 -34.91
C PHE A 191 -12.70 1.38 -34.96
N GLU A 192 -13.50 0.57 -35.63
CA GLU A 192 -13.26 -0.87 -35.79
C GLU A 192 -11.92 -1.13 -36.47
N GLN A 193 -11.57 -0.33 -37.49
CA GLN A 193 -10.28 -0.43 -38.17
C GLN A 193 -9.11 -0.04 -37.25
N ALA A 194 -9.25 1.05 -36.48
CA ALA A 194 -8.23 1.48 -35.53
C ALA A 194 -8.03 0.46 -34.40
N LEU A 195 -9.12 -0.11 -33.87
CA LEU A 195 -9.09 -1.14 -32.84
C LEU A 195 -8.42 -2.43 -33.35
N ALA A 196 -8.81 -2.92 -34.52
CA ALA A 196 -8.20 -4.11 -35.12
C ALA A 196 -6.70 -3.92 -35.44
N ALA A 197 -6.26 -2.70 -35.71
CA ALA A 197 -4.84 -2.37 -35.87
C ALA A 197 -4.11 -2.36 -34.53
N ALA A 198 -4.73 -1.81 -33.48
CA ALA A 198 -4.20 -1.78 -32.13
C ALA A 198 -4.04 -3.19 -31.53
N GLU A 199 -5.04 -4.06 -31.66
CA GLU A 199 -5.01 -5.45 -31.17
C GLU A 199 -3.92 -6.31 -31.83
N LYS A 200 -3.48 -5.94 -33.04
CA LYS A 200 -2.38 -6.61 -33.76
C LYS A 200 -1.00 -6.08 -33.40
N ALA A 201 -0.92 -4.91 -32.75
CA ALA A 201 0.35 -4.39 -32.28
C ALA A 201 0.78 -5.19 -31.03
N PRO A 202 2.06 -5.58 -30.92
CA PRO A 202 2.54 -6.21 -29.70
C PRO A 202 2.27 -5.27 -28.52
N ALA A 203 1.76 -5.82 -27.41
CA ALA A 203 1.61 -5.05 -26.18
C ALA A 203 2.95 -4.42 -25.84
N VAL A 204 3.04 -3.10 -25.97
CA VAL A 204 4.23 -2.36 -25.56
C VAL A 204 4.19 -2.36 -24.05
N VAL A 205 5.16 -3.02 -23.42
CA VAL A 205 5.40 -2.91 -21.98
C VAL A 205 6.69 -2.12 -21.87
N ALA A 206 6.60 -0.83 -21.58
CA ALA A 206 7.76 0.01 -21.28
C ALA A 206 8.16 -0.08 -19.81
#